data_AF-A0A952FL04-F1
#
_entry.id   AF-A0A952FL04-F1
#
_cell.length_a   1.000
_cell.length_b   1.000
_cell.length_c   1.000
_cell.angle_alpha   90.00
_cell.angle_beta   90.00
_cell.angle_gamma   90.00
#
_symmetry.space_group_name_H-M   'P 1'
#
loop_
_entity.id
_entity.type
_entity.pdbx_description
1 polymer ?
#
loop_
_entity_poly.entity_id
_entity_poly.type
_entity_poly.pdbx_seq_one_letter_code
_entity_poly.pdbx_strand_id
1 'polypeptide(L)'
;MSVFPLRLPDDLKDKAAAQAAEAGVSLNQFIAVAVASRVGAQAEAERYFAARAARVVPGRAKAILEKAGIGNPPRADDQIDP
;
A
#
# COMPACT_ATOMS: atom_id res chain seq x y z
N MET A 1 -20.32 17.39 -9.69
CA MET A 1 -20.01 15.94 -9.73
C MET A 1 -20.39 15.42 -11.10
N SER A 2 -19.46 14.78 -11.82
CA SER A 2 -19.79 14.05 -13.04
C SER A 2 -20.35 12.68 -12.68
N VAL A 3 -21.33 12.19 -13.44
CA VAL A 3 -21.85 10.83 -13.30
C VAL A 3 -20.96 9.88 -14.10
N PHE A 4 -20.34 8.91 -13.43
CA PHE A 4 -19.50 7.90 -14.07
C PHE A 4 -20.23 6.54 -14.04
N PRO A 5 -20.69 6.01 -15.19
CA PRO A 5 -21.34 4.71 -15.23
C PRO A 5 -20.31 3.61 -14.96
N LEU A 6 -20.44 2.95 -13.81
CA LEU A 6 -19.56 1.88 -13.35
C LEU A 6 -20.28 0.53 -13.49
N ARG A 7 -19.61 -0.46 -14.10
CA ARG A 7 -20.07 -1.85 -14.09
C ARG A 7 -19.30 -2.61 -13.01
N LEU A 8 -20.03 -3.30 -12.15
CA LEU A 8 -19.48 -4.14 -11.09
C LEU A 8 -20.09 -5.54 -11.22
N PRO A 9 -19.34 -6.60 -10.89
CA PRO A 9 -19.92 -7.91 -10.60
C PRO A 9 -21.03 -7.79 -9.54
N ASP A 10 -22.11 -8.55 -9.69
CA ASP A 10 -23.29 -8.44 -8.82
C ASP A 10 -22.95 -8.73 -7.35
N ASP A 11 -22.11 -9.74 -7.10
CA ASP A 11 -21.66 -10.11 -5.76
C ASP A 11 -20.85 -8.99 -5.07
N LEU A 12 -20.04 -8.25 -5.84
CA LEU A 12 -19.28 -7.11 -5.33
C LEU A 12 -20.20 -5.92 -5.05
N LYS A 13 -21.17 -5.68 -5.93
CA LYS A 13 -22.17 -4.62 -5.75
C LYS A 13 -22.99 -4.85 -4.49
N ASP A 14 -23.42 -6.08 -4.24
CA ASP A 14 -24.23 -6.44 -3.07
C ASP A 14 -23.45 -6.23 -1.77
N LYS A 15 -22.19 -6.68 -1.73
CA LYS A 15 -21.31 -6.47 -0.57
C LYS A 15 -21.05 -4.99 -0.31
N ALA A 16 -20.79 -4.21 -1.36
CA ALA A 16 -20.58 -2.77 -1.24
C ALA A 16 -21.86 -2.05 -0.78
N ALA A 17 -23.03 -2.48 -1.23
CA ALA A 17 -24.31 -1.94 -0.81
C ALA A 17 -24.59 -2.24 0.67
N ALA A 18 -24.29 -3.46 1.14
CA ALA A 18 -24.41 -3.84 2.54
C ALA A 18 -23.50 -2.98 3.44
N GLN A 19 -22.24 -2.79 3.05
CA GLN A 19 -21.30 -1.93 3.78
C GLN A 19 -21.71 -0.46 3.76
N ALA A 20 -22.22 0.04 2.63
CA ALA A 20 -22.74 1.40 2.53
C ALA A 20 -23.95 1.62 3.47
N ALA A 21 -24.85 0.64 3.53
CA ALA A 21 -25.99 0.65 4.44
C ALA A 21 -25.56 0.62 5.91
N GLU A 22 -24.59 -0.22 6.28
CA GLU A 22 -24.00 -0.25 7.63
C GLU A 22 -23.37 1.10 8.00
N ALA A 23 -22.70 1.75 7.04
CA ALA A 23 -22.13 3.09 7.19
C ALA A 23 -23.15 4.23 7.08
N GLY A 24 -24.44 3.95 6.84
CA GLY A 24 -25.50 4.96 6.74
C GLY A 24 -25.40 5.91 5.55
N VAL A 25 -24.72 5.50 4.47
CA VAL A 25 -24.47 6.34 3.27
C VAL A 25 -25.00 5.66 2.00
N SER A 26 -25.21 6.46 0.94
CA SER A 26 -25.55 5.88 -0.36
C SER A 26 -24.39 5.08 -0.95
N LEU A 27 -24.68 4.07 -1.77
CA LEU A 27 -23.65 3.30 -2.49
C LEU A 27 -22.73 4.20 -3.33
N ASN A 28 -23.28 5.23 -3.97
CA ASN A 28 -22.48 6.17 -4.76
C ASN A 28 -21.50 6.96 -3.89
N GLN A 29 -21.94 7.42 -2.72
CA GLN A 29 -21.08 8.13 -1.77
C GLN A 29 -20.00 7.19 -1.21
N PHE A 30 -20.38 5.96 -0.86
CA PHE A 30 -19.45 4.93 -0.40
C PHE A 30 -18.34 4.67 -1.44
N ILE A 31 -18.72 4.46 -2.71
CA ILE A 31 -17.76 4.27 -3.81
C ILE A 31 -16.87 5.51 -3.99
N ALA A 32 -17.44 6.72 -3.98
CA ALA A 32 -16.68 7.94 -4.13
C ALA A 32 -15.63 8.12 -3.03
N VAL A 33 -16.00 7.83 -1.77
CA VAL A 33 -15.08 7.86 -0.63
C VAL A 33 -14.01 6.79 -0.77
N ALA A 34 -14.37 5.55 -1.13
CA ALA A 34 -13.41 4.48 -1.31
C ALA A 34 -12.36 4.80 -2.39
N VAL A 35 -12.79 5.38 -3.52
CA VAL A 35 -11.90 5.85 -4.59
C VAL A 35 -11.02 6.98 -4.08
N ALA A 36 -11.59 7.98 -3.39
CA ALA A 36 -10.81 9.09 -2.83
C ALA A 36 -9.75 8.60 -1.83
N SER A 37 -10.09 7.66 -0.94
CA SER A 37 -9.17 7.06 0.01
C SER A 37 -8.05 6.31 -0.70
N ARG A 38 -8.35 5.52 -1.73
CA ARG A 38 -7.33 4.77 -2.49
C ARG A 38 -6.38 5.71 -3.22
N VAL A 39 -6.91 6.70 -3.93
CA VAL A 39 -6.11 7.69 -4.67
C VAL A 39 -5.27 8.52 -3.71
N GLY A 40 -5.85 8.97 -2.60
CA GLY A 40 -5.14 9.75 -1.58
C GLY A 40 -4.00 8.96 -0.93
N ALA A 41 -4.24 7.70 -0.54
CA ALA A 41 -3.22 6.85 0.05
C ALA A 41 -2.04 6.60 -0.91
N GLN A 42 -2.33 6.38 -2.19
CA GLN A 42 -1.29 6.19 -3.20
C GLN A 42 -0.50 7.48 -3.44
N ALA A 43 -1.18 8.61 -3.61
CA ALA A 43 -0.53 9.91 -3.82
C ALA A 43 0.35 10.30 -2.63
N GLU A 44 -0.08 10.00 -1.40
CA GLU A 44 0.71 10.27 -0.20
C GLU A 44 1.93 9.36 -0.11
N ALA A 45 1.80 8.07 -0.43
CA ALA A 45 2.93 7.16 -0.50
C ALA A 45 3.99 7.65 -1.51
N GLU A 46 3.56 8.03 -2.72
CA GLU A 46 4.44 8.58 -3.75
C GLU A 46 5.16 9.85 -3.27
N ARG A 47 4.42 10.80 -2.66
CA ARG A 47 5.00 12.02 -2.08
C ARG A 47 6.03 11.71 -0.99
N TYR A 48 5.70 10.82 -0.06
CA TYR A 48 6.59 10.42 1.03
C TYR A 48 7.89 9.82 0.49
N PHE A 49 7.80 8.86 -0.44
CA PHE A 49 8.98 8.24 -1.02
C PHE A 49 9.81 9.21 -1.85
N ALA A 50 9.20 10.10 -2.63
CA ALA A 50 9.92 11.12 -3.39
C ALA A 50 10.68 12.10 -2.46
N ALA A 51 10.02 12.60 -1.41
CA ALA A 51 10.66 13.48 -0.43
C ALA A 51 11.81 12.80 0.32
N ARG A 52 11.66 11.51 0.64
CA ARG A 52 12.72 10.72 1.26
C ARG A 52 13.88 10.48 0.28
N ALA A 53 13.60 10.13 -0.96
CA ALA A 53 14.59 9.86 -2.01
C ALA A 53 15.49 11.08 -2.28
N ALA A 54 14.93 12.30 -2.25
CA ALA A 54 15.69 13.54 -2.43
C ALA A 54 16.79 13.76 -1.38
N ARG A 55 16.72 13.07 -0.23
CA ARG A 55 17.70 13.16 0.87
C ARG A 55 18.70 12.00 0.88
N VAL A 56 18.60 11.06 -0.05
CA VAL A 56 19.44 9.86 -0.07
C VAL A 56 20.80 10.17 -0.67
N VAL A 57 21.85 9.58 -0.09
CA VAL A 57 23.18 9.49 -0.71
C VAL A 57 23.23 8.16 -1.48
N PRO A 58 23.34 8.19 -2.83
CA PRO A 58 23.45 6.97 -3.64
C PRO A 58 24.58 6.07 -3.14
N GLY A 59 24.36 4.76 -3.15
CA GLY A 59 25.36 3.76 -2.73
C GLY A 59 25.54 3.59 -1.22
N ARG A 60 25.05 4.50 -0.37
CA ARG A 60 25.18 4.38 1.10
C ARG A 60 24.50 3.13 1.65
N ALA A 61 23.34 2.75 1.11
CA ALA A 61 22.66 1.51 1.50
C ALA A 61 23.51 0.27 1.18
N LYS A 62 24.13 0.23 -0.01
CA LYS A 62 25.03 -0.86 -0.41
C LYS A 62 26.25 -0.95 0.52
N ALA A 63 26.87 0.19 0.85
CA ALA A 63 28.00 0.24 1.77
C ALA A 63 27.65 -0.24 3.20
N ILE A 64 26.39 -0.10 3.63
CA ILE A 64 25.91 -0.67 4.90
C ILE A 64 25.75 -2.18 4.76
N LEU A 65 25.13 -2.66 3.67
CA LEU A 65 24.92 -4.08 3.41
C LEU A 65 26.24 -4.84 3.26
N GLU A 66 27.25 -4.25 2.63
CA GLU A 66 28.61 -4.82 2.53
C GLU A 66 29.26 -5.05 3.90
N LYS A 67 28.83 -4.30 4.93
CA LYS A 67 29.29 -4.46 6.31
C LYS A 67 28.40 -5.38 7.14
N ALA A 68 27.20 -5.71 6.66
CA ALA A 68 26.27 -6.55 7.40
C ALA A 68 26.84 -7.97 7.50
N GLY A 69 26.91 -8.53 8.72
CA GLY A 69 27.43 -9.87 8.95
C GLY A 69 28.95 -9.99 9.05
N ILE A 70 29.71 -8.91 8.84
CA ILE A 70 31.17 -8.93 9.09
C ILE A 70 31.42 -9.27 10.56
N GLY A 71 32.18 -10.35 10.80
CA GLY A 71 32.55 -10.80 12.14
C GLY A 71 31.43 -11.50 12.92
N ASN A 72 30.26 -11.73 12.30
CA ASN A 72 29.16 -12.45 12.92
C ASN A 72 28.93 -13.77 12.16
N PRO A 73 29.60 -14.86 12.55
CA PRO A 73 29.42 -16.15 11.88
C PRO A 73 27.97 -16.63 12.03
N PRO A 74 27.49 -17.49 11.10
CA PRO A 74 26.20 -18.14 11.24
C PRO A 74 26.07 -18.82 12.60
N ARG A 75 24.92 -18.69 13.23
CA ARG A 75 24.58 -19.40 14.45
C ARG A 75 24.29 -20.87 14.14
N ALA A 76 24.32 -21.71 15.18
CA ALA A 76 24.07 -23.15 15.02
C ALA A 76 22.66 -23.46 14.47
N ASP A 77 21.72 -22.53 14.59
CA ASP A 77 20.36 -22.58 14.07
C ASP A 77 20.18 -21.92 12.69
N ASP A 78 21.21 -21.28 12.12
CA ASP A 78 21.21 -20.75 10.74
C ASP A 78 21.45 -21.87 9.71
N GLN A 79 20.63 -22.93 9.78
CA GLN A 79 20.74 -24.10 8.94
C GLN A 79 20.00 -23.87 7.61
N ILE A 80 20.60 -24.28 6.50
CA ILE A 80 19.92 -24.34 5.21
C ILE A 80 19.33 -25.75 5.13
N ASP A 81 17.99 -25.86 5.21
CA ASP A 81 17.31 -27.14 5.00
C ASP A 81 17.61 -27.67 3.57
N PRO A 82 17.86 -28.98 3.42
CA PRO A 82 18.22 -29.60 2.14
C PRO A 82 17.07 -29.67 1.12
#